data_AF-A0A0B1T9J1-F1
#
_entry.id   AF-A0A0B1T9J1-F1
#
_cell.length_a   1.000
_cell.length_b   1.000
_cell.length_c   1.000
_cell.angle_alpha   90.00
_cell.angle_beta   90.00
_cell.angle_gamma   90.00
#
_symmetry.space_group_name_H-M   'P 1'
#
loop_
_entity.id
_entity.type
_entity.pdbx_description
1 polymer ?
#
loop_
_entity_poly.entity_id
_entity_poly.type
_entity_poly.pdbx_seq_one_letter_code
_entity_poly.pdbx_strand_id
1 'polypeptide(L)'
;MSGATSKYSTYGTDWVQDASKKRIYHRVGLTPTDWQYSYYVFDSLTYFQTKVRCTKMEQGYDEFIESMGLTYIRKQRDEQVSLNGHYTEVIVYEGEPPEDVDINGEHPTLIRGYSSEQRNVTYGWELYFPHSANFSLYKQEYWYPSMKSVKPDWDIFNDIPNSCLQTLL
;
A
#
# COMPACT_ATOMS: atom_id res chain seq x y z
N MET A 1 25.71 0.80 20.02
CA MET A 1 24.59 1.52 19.37
C MET A 1 23.57 0.46 18.96
N SER A 2 22.53 0.25 19.78
CA SER A 2 21.45 -0.66 19.44
C SER A 2 20.52 0.03 18.46
N GLY A 3 20.63 -0.30 17.18
CA GLY A 3 19.61 0.07 16.19
C GLY A 3 18.29 -0.53 16.63
N ALA A 4 17.26 0.31 16.76
CA ALA A 4 15.91 -0.14 17.05
C ALA A 4 15.44 -1.03 15.89
N THR A 5 15.42 -2.34 16.10
CA THR A 5 14.84 -3.29 15.15
C THR A 5 13.32 -3.14 15.19
N SER A 6 12.74 -2.49 14.19
CA SER A 6 11.29 -2.38 14.07
C SER A 6 10.67 -3.77 14.05
N LYS A 7 9.67 -4.02 14.90
CA LYS A 7 9.00 -5.31 15.07
C LYS A 7 7.57 -5.21 14.55
N TYR A 8 7.27 -5.91 13.47
CA TYR A 8 5.98 -5.84 12.77
C TYR A 8 5.23 -7.18 12.92
N SER A 9 4.21 -7.26 13.79
CA SER A 9 3.55 -8.54 14.13
C SER A 9 2.12 -8.72 13.61
N THR A 10 1.36 -7.64 13.39
CA THR A 10 0.02 -7.67 12.76
C THR A 10 -0.39 -6.24 12.40
N TYR A 11 -0.74 -6.01 11.13
CA TYR A 11 -1.41 -4.78 10.71
C TYR A 11 -2.77 -5.16 10.14
N GLY A 12 -3.81 -4.39 10.47
CA GLY A 12 -5.12 -4.49 9.84
C GLY A 12 -5.15 -3.94 8.42
N THR A 13 -4.04 -4.02 7.70
CA THR A 13 -3.90 -3.57 6.32
C THR A 13 -3.84 -4.81 5.44
N ASP A 14 -4.68 -4.85 4.40
CA ASP A 14 -4.73 -5.96 3.46
C ASP A 14 -4.42 -5.47 2.05
N TRP A 15 -3.72 -6.30 1.29
CA TRP A 15 -3.40 -6.07 -0.11
C TRP A 15 -3.63 -7.35 -0.90
N VAL A 16 -4.57 -7.31 -1.85
CA VAL A 16 -4.84 -8.40 -2.79
C VAL A 16 -4.75 -7.84 -4.20
N GLN A 17 -3.95 -8.46 -5.07
CA GLN A 17 -3.70 -7.95 -6.40
C GLN A 17 -3.77 -9.07 -7.45
N ASP A 18 -4.54 -8.80 -8.50
CA ASP A 18 -4.60 -9.62 -9.72
C ASP A 18 -4.10 -8.77 -10.88
N ALA A 19 -2.80 -8.87 -11.16
CA ALA A 19 -2.20 -8.12 -12.25
C ALA A 19 -2.75 -8.55 -13.62
N SER A 20 -3.20 -9.80 -13.76
CA SER A 20 -3.74 -10.32 -15.04
C SER A 20 -5.09 -9.72 -15.39
N LYS A 21 -5.92 -9.45 -14.37
CA LYS A 21 -7.23 -8.80 -14.52
C LYS A 21 -7.23 -7.33 -14.11
N LYS A 22 -6.05 -6.76 -13.85
CA LYS A 22 -5.84 -5.37 -13.43
C LYS A 22 -6.80 -4.94 -12.31
N ARG A 23 -6.74 -5.62 -11.17
CA ARG A 23 -7.55 -5.27 -10.00
C ARG A 23 -6.77 -5.38 -8.70
N ILE A 24 -7.02 -4.43 -7.80
CA ILE A 24 -6.41 -4.37 -6.45
C ILE A 24 -7.51 -4.17 -5.43
N TYR A 25 -7.45 -4.93 -4.34
CA TYR A 25 -8.12 -4.60 -3.10
C TYR A 25 -7.07 -4.15 -2.11
N HIS A 26 -7.23 -2.94 -1.59
CA HIS A 26 -6.36 -2.40 -0.55
C HIS A 26 -7.19 -1.92 0.63
N ARG A 27 -7.13 -2.64 1.74
CA ARG A 27 -7.77 -2.25 3.00
C ARG A 27 -6.74 -1.60 3.90
N VAL A 28 -7.12 -0.52 4.58
CA VAL A 28 -6.28 0.14 5.58
C VAL A 28 -6.99 0.15 6.93
N GLY A 29 -6.25 -0.27 7.96
CA GLY A 29 -6.71 -0.38 9.33
C GLY A 29 -5.60 -0.83 10.27
N LEU A 30 -5.78 -0.66 11.58
CA LEU A 30 -4.78 -1.12 12.56
C LEU A 30 -4.97 -2.58 12.95
N THR A 31 -6.21 -3.06 12.95
CA THR A 31 -6.58 -4.46 13.24
C THR A 31 -7.60 -4.97 12.23
N PRO A 32 -7.91 -6.28 12.18
CA PRO A 32 -8.98 -6.81 11.33
C PRO A 32 -10.35 -6.16 11.58
N THR A 33 -10.61 -5.69 12.80
CA THR A 33 -11.87 -5.02 13.17
C THR A 33 -11.80 -3.50 13.06
N ASP A 34 -10.60 -2.91 13.03
CA ASP A 34 -10.40 -1.46 12.92
C ASP A 34 -10.17 -1.02 11.46
N TRP A 35 -11.16 -1.29 10.62
CA TRP A 35 -11.17 -0.79 9.25
C TRP A 35 -11.35 0.73 9.22
N GLN A 36 -10.54 1.44 8.43
CA GLN A 36 -10.66 2.89 8.21
C GLN A 36 -11.20 3.19 6.81
N TYR A 37 -10.57 2.62 5.79
CA TYR A 37 -10.99 2.73 4.40
C TYR A 37 -10.49 1.56 3.56
N SER A 38 -11.08 1.39 2.37
CA SER A 38 -10.70 0.41 1.39
C SER A 38 -10.72 0.99 -0.03
N TYR A 39 -9.79 0.56 -0.86
CA TYR A 39 -9.81 0.76 -2.31
C TYR A 39 -10.20 -0.54 -3.00
N TYR A 40 -11.15 -0.46 -3.94
CA TYR A 40 -11.44 -1.49 -4.92
C TYR A 40 -11.08 -0.92 -6.29
N VAL A 41 -9.90 -1.29 -6.77
CA VAL A 41 -9.30 -0.80 -8.00
C VAL A 41 -9.59 -1.82 -9.10
N PHE A 42 -9.99 -1.31 -10.27
CA PHE A 42 -10.23 -2.06 -11.50
C PHE A 42 -9.45 -1.41 -12.63
N ASP A 43 -9.50 -2.02 -13.83
CA ASP A 43 -8.72 -1.57 -14.99
C ASP A 43 -8.86 -0.06 -15.26
N SER A 44 -10.08 0.47 -15.22
CA SER A 44 -10.37 1.87 -15.59
C SER A 44 -11.03 2.71 -14.50
N LEU A 45 -11.21 2.20 -13.28
CA LEU A 45 -11.86 2.94 -12.19
C LEU A 45 -11.44 2.42 -10.82
N THR A 46 -11.62 3.24 -9.81
CA THR A 46 -11.38 2.90 -8.41
C THR A 46 -12.57 3.30 -7.54
N TYR A 47 -13.01 2.42 -6.64
CA TYR A 47 -13.92 2.77 -5.56
C TYR A 47 -13.14 2.97 -4.28
N PHE A 48 -13.21 4.17 -3.72
CA PHE A 48 -12.69 4.51 -2.40
C PHE A 48 -13.82 4.49 -1.38
N GLN A 49 -13.79 3.50 -0.49
CA GLN A 49 -14.79 3.29 0.55
C GLN A 49 -14.25 3.72 1.90
N THR A 50 -15.02 4.50 2.65
CA THR A 50 -14.83 4.76 4.09
C THR A 50 -16.07 4.34 4.86
N LYS A 51 -16.04 4.45 6.20
CA LYS A 51 -17.23 4.17 7.05
C LYS A 51 -18.47 4.97 6.68
N VAL A 52 -18.29 6.15 6.08
CA VAL A 52 -19.37 7.12 5.86
C VAL A 52 -19.70 7.35 4.40
N ARG A 53 -18.77 7.08 3.47
CA ARG A 53 -18.96 7.36 2.05
C ARG A 53 -18.31 6.31 1.18
N CYS A 54 -18.79 6.21 -0.06
CA CYS A 54 -18.06 5.55 -1.11
C CYS A 54 -17.97 6.48 -2.33
N THR A 55 -16.76 6.67 -2.83
CA THR A 55 -16.45 7.55 -3.94
C THR A 55 -15.97 6.73 -5.11
N LYS A 56 -16.56 6.95 -6.29
CA LYS A 56 -16.02 6.44 -7.56
C LYS A 56 -15.01 7.45 -8.10
N MET A 57 -13.82 6.97 -8.45
CA MET A 57 -12.73 7.75 -9.05
C MET A 57 -12.49 7.23 -10.46
N GLU A 58 -12.35 8.13 -11.43
CA GLU A 58 -11.88 7.82 -12.78
C GLU A 58 -10.35 7.66 -12.78
N GLN A 59 -9.89 6.73 -11.94
CA GLN A 59 -8.49 6.36 -11.79
C GLN A 59 -8.39 4.85 -11.95
N GLY A 60 -7.69 4.41 -12.99
CA GLY A 60 -7.51 3.00 -13.32
C GLY A 60 -6.42 2.30 -12.51
N TYR A 61 -6.22 1.01 -12.77
CA TYR A 61 -5.23 0.17 -12.08
C TYR A 61 -3.80 0.70 -12.21
N ASP A 62 -3.40 1.06 -13.44
CA ASP A 62 -2.04 1.53 -13.71
C ASP A 62 -1.80 2.89 -13.05
N GLU A 63 -2.75 3.82 -13.19
CA GLU A 63 -2.72 5.15 -12.57
C GLU A 63 -2.75 5.08 -11.04
N PHE A 64 -3.48 4.11 -10.46
CA PHE A 64 -3.52 3.91 -9.01
C PHE A 64 -2.15 3.49 -8.48
N ILE A 65 -1.50 2.51 -9.10
CA ILE A 65 -0.14 2.06 -8.69
C ILE A 65 0.86 3.21 -8.83
N GLU A 66 0.77 3.96 -9.94
CA GLU A 66 1.62 5.12 -10.18
C GLU A 66 1.40 6.22 -9.13
N SER A 67 0.16 6.51 -8.75
CA SER A 67 -0.15 7.52 -7.71
C SER A 67 0.39 7.16 -6.33
N MET A 68 0.62 5.88 -6.04
CA MET A 68 1.31 5.45 -4.82
C MET A 68 2.83 5.56 -4.92
N GLY A 69 3.35 6.00 -6.07
CA GLY A 69 4.76 6.17 -6.37
C GLY A 69 5.58 4.87 -6.46
N LEU A 70 4.91 3.71 -6.49
CA LEU A 70 5.56 2.40 -6.50
C LEU A 70 6.30 2.08 -7.82
N THR A 71 6.03 2.84 -8.88
CA THR A 71 6.71 2.72 -10.18
C THR A 71 8.07 3.42 -10.21
N TYR A 72 8.38 4.27 -9.21
CA TYR A 72 9.58 5.12 -9.20
C TYR A 72 10.73 4.58 -8.35
N ILE A 73 10.56 3.42 -7.73
CA ILE A 73 11.57 2.81 -6.85
C ILE A 73 12.47 1.82 -7.60
N ARG A 74 13.75 1.75 -7.22
CA ARG A 74 14.76 0.86 -7.82
C ARG A 74 15.50 0.07 -6.75
N LYS A 75 15.96 -1.14 -7.09
CA LYS A 75 16.74 -1.97 -6.16
C LYS A 75 17.96 -1.19 -5.69
N GLN A 76 18.15 -1.13 -4.37
CA GLN A 76 19.33 -0.53 -3.75
C GLN A 76 20.21 -1.60 -3.11
N ARG A 77 19.65 -2.44 -2.25
CA ARG A 77 20.39 -3.40 -1.42
C ARG A 77 19.54 -4.59 -1.02
N ASP A 78 20.19 -5.60 -0.49
CA ASP A 78 19.57 -6.71 0.22
C ASP A 78 19.75 -6.47 1.73
N GLU A 79 18.73 -6.76 2.54
CA GLU A 79 18.67 -6.47 3.98
C GLU A 79 17.90 -7.58 4.73
N GLN A 80 18.05 -7.65 6.05
CA GLN A 80 17.19 -8.49 6.90
C GLN A 80 16.26 -7.61 7.74
N VAL A 81 14.95 -7.90 7.67
CA VAL A 81 13.92 -7.20 8.45
C VAL A 81 13.14 -8.18 9.32
N SER A 82 12.67 -7.72 10.49
CA SER A 82 11.91 -8.56 11.42
C SER A 82 10.42 -8.54 11.09
N LEU A 83 9.93 -9.60 10.47
CA LEU A 83 8.53 -9.79 10.11
C LEU A 83 7.95 -10.94 10.96
N ASN A 84 6.85 -10.68 11.67
CA ASN A 84 6.22 -11.66 12.56
C ASN A 84 7.17 -12.30 13.60
N GLY A 85 8.19 -11.54 14.03
CA GLY A 85 9.19 -12.04 14.99
C GLY A 85 10.29 -12.91 14.39
N HIS A 86 10.35 -13.03 13.07
CA HIS A 86 11.40 -13.74 12.34
C HIS A 86 12.17 -12.79 11.43
N TYR A 87 13.49 -12.94 11.38
CA TYR A 87 14.31 -12.22 10.40
C TYR A 87 14.05 -12.81 9.02
N THR A 88 13.65 -11.94 8.09
CA THR A 88 13.36 -12.27 6.70
C THR A 88 14.31 -11.48 5.81
N GLU A 89 14.96 -12.16 4.88
CA GLU A 89 15.78 -11.53 3.85
C GLU A 89 14.89 -10.86 2.81
N VAL A 90 15.21 -9.60 2.51
CA VAL A 90 14.42 -8.74 1.63
C VAL A 90 15.32 -7.93 0.71
N ILE A 91 14.83 -7.69 -0.50
CA ILE A 91 15.37 -6.70 -1.42
C ILE A 91 14.72 -5.36 -1.10
N VAL A 92 15.54 -4.36 -0.78
CA VAL A 92 15.11 -2.98 -0.56
C VAL A 92 15.16 -2.20 -1.87
N TYR A 93 14.04 -1.57 -2.20
CA TYR A 93 13.89 -0.64 -3.31
C TYR A 93 13.70 0.77 -2.76
N GLU A 94 14.32 1.77 -3.38
CA GLU A 94 14.15 3.17 -3.01
C GLU A 94 14.06 4.04 -4.26
N GLY A 95 13.34 5.15 -4.15
CA GLY A 95 13.23 6.16 -5.20
C GLY A 95 12.64 7.47 -4.68
N GLU A 96 13.06 8.57 -5.29
CA GLU A 96 12.44 9.88 -5.13
C GLU A 96 11.36 9.99 -6.22
N PRO A 97 10.08 10.13 -5.85
CA PRO A 97 9.03 10.26 -6.84
C PRO A 97 9.06 11.66 -7.48
N PRO A 98 8.57 11.82 -8.72
CA PRO A 98 8.50 13.13 -9.37
C PRO A 98 7.49 14.05 -8.65
N GLU A 99 7.65 15.36 -8.83
CA GLU A 99 6.89 16.40 -8.09
C GLU A 99 5.35 16.33 -8.29
N ASP A 100 4.89 15.66 -9.34
CA ASP A 100 3.47 15.44 -9.65
C ASP A 100 2.86 14.23 -8.94
N VAL A 101 3.68 13.40 -8.28
CA VAL A 101 3.19 12.34 -7.38
C VAL A 101 2.78 12.97 -6.06
N ASP A 102 1.48 12.92 -5.80
CA ASP A 102 0.84 13.41 -4.60
C ASP A 102 0.06 12.28 -3.93
N ILE A 103 0.33 12.04 -2.64
CA ILE A 103 -0.34 11.02 -1.84
C ILE A 103 -1.16 11.73 -0.77
N ASN A 104 -2.45 11.89 -1.03
CA ASN A 104 -3.42 12.55 -0.14
C ASN A 104 -3.13 14.04 0.14
N GLY A 105 -2.65 14.78 -0.86
CA GLY A 105 -2.32 16.21 -0.78
C GLY A 105 -0.90 16.50 -0.32
N GLU A 106 -0.06 15.47 -0.20
CA GLU A 106 1.31 15.57 0.28
C GLU A 106 2.28 14.83 -0.65
N HIS A 107 3.39 15.50 -0.99
CA HIS A 107 4.44 14.92 -1.83
C HIS A 107 5.52 14.23 -0.96
N PRO A 108 5.69 12.90 -1.07
CA PRO A 108 6.76 12.20 -0.37
C PRO A 108 8.12 12.49 -1.01
N THR A 109 9.14 12.76 -0.20
CA THR A 109 10.52 12.94 -0.68
C THR A 109 11.24 11.63 -0.95
N LEU A 110 10.82 10.53 -0.32
CA LEU A 110 11.42 9.22 -0.53
C LEU A 110 10.35 8.14 -0.37
N ILE A 111 10.35 7.18 -1.29
CA ILE A 111 9.57 5.96 -1.20
C ILE A 111 10.54 4.81 -1.06
N ARG A 112 10.28 3.92 -0.11
CA ARG A 112 11.04 2.69 0.11
C ARG A 112 10.11 1.49 0.08
N GLY A 113 10.46 0.45 -0.68
CA GLY A 113 9.73 -0.82 -0.74
C GLY A 113 10.59 -2.00 -0.30
N TYR A 114 9.94 -3.02 0.27
CA TYR A 114 10.58 -4.25 0.75
C TYR A 114 9.95 -5.45 0.05
N SER A 115 10.73 -6.20 -0.72
CA SER A 115 10.24 -7.38 -1.45
C SER A 115 11.02 -8.63 -1.09
N SER A 116 10.38 -9.80 -1.20
CA SER A 116 11.04 -11.10 -1.16
C SER A 116 12.18 -11.20 -2.18
N GLU A 117 13.19 -12.03 -1.90
CA GLU A 117 14.27 -12.30 -2.87
C GLU A 117 13.77 -12.87 -4.20
N GLN A 118 12.71 -13.69 -4.16
CA GLN A 118 12.08 -14.25 -5.36
C GLN A 118 11.20 -13.23 -6.10
N ARG A 119 11.07 -11.99 -5.58
CA ARG A 119 10.28 -10.88 -6.16
C ARG A 119 8.80 -11.21 -6.41
N ASN A 120 8.27 -12.19 -5.68
CA ASN A 120 6.90 -12.63 -5.83
C ASN A 120 5.97 -12.03 -4.76
N VAL A 121 6.54 -11.40 -3.72
CA VAL A 121 5.83 -10.79 -2.61
C VAL A 121 6.46 -9.44 -2.25
N THR A 122 5.62 -8.45 -1.95
CA THR A 122 6.01 -7.19 -1.30
C THR A 122 5.57 -7.24 0.15
N TYR A 123 6.52 -7.12 1.08
CA TYR A 123 6.26 -7.16 2.52
C TYR A 123 5.88 -5.80 3.09
N GLY A 124 6.18 -4.72 2.40
CA GLY A 124 5.74 -3.40 2.80
C GLY A 124 6.40 -2.28 2.03
N TRP A 125 5.95 -1.07 2.30
CA TRP A 125 6.58 0.16 1.83
C TRP A 125 6.41 1.29 2.84
N GLU A 126 7.31 2.26 2.73
CA GLU A 126 7.41 3.43 3.57
C GLU A 126 7.46 4.67 2.67
N LEU A 127 6.73 5.70 3.09
CA LEU A 127 6.70 7.03 2.49
C LEU A 127 7.30 8.00 3.51
N TYR A 128 8.31 8.74 3.10
CA TYR A 128 8.95 9.77 3.91
C TYR A 128 8.58 11.14 3.34
N PHE A 129 8.19 12.05 4.22
CA PHE A 129 7.75 13.38 3.83
C PHE A 129 8.66 14.45 4.41
N PRO A 130 8.90 15.55 3.67
CA PRO A 130 9.85 16.58 4.06
C PRO A 130 9.41 17.32 5.32
N HIS A 131 10.40 17.91 6.00
CA HIS A 131 10.19 18.86 7.07
C HIS A 131 9.48 20.12 6.55
N SER A 132 8.30 20.45 7.08
CA SER A 132 7.74 21.79 6.96
C SER A 132 8.03 22.58 8.24
N ALA A 133 8.03 23.92 8.17
CA ALA A 133 8.41 24.79 9.29
C ALA A 133 7.62 24.55 10.60
N ASN A 134 6.52 23.79 10.57
CA ASN A 134 5.62 23.53 11.68
C ASN A 134 5.54 22.06 12.14
N PHE A 135 6.19 21.09 11.48
CA PHE A 135 6.13 19.67 11.86
C PHE A 135 7.45 18.91 11.60
N SER A 136 7.75 17.92 12.46
CA SER A 136 8.86 16.98 12.28
C SER A 136 8.70 16.10 11.03
N LEU A 137 9.79 15.48 10.55
CA LEU A 137 9.74 14.38 9.58
C LEU A 137 8.70 13.35 10.02
N TYR A 138 7.67 13.13 9.20
CA TYR A 138 6.71 12.05 9.42
C TYR A 138 6.86 10.99 8.33
N LYS A 139 6.57 9.76 8.72
CA LYS A 139 6.67 8.57 7.88
C LYS A 139 5.32 7.88 7.89
N GLN A 140 4.84 7.49 6.72
CA GLN A 140 3.69 6.59 6.57
C GLN A 140 4.20 5.24 6.11
N GLU A 141 3.74 4.16 6.71
CA GLU A 141 4.21 2.81 6.40
C GLU A 141 3.04 1.83 6.28
N TYR A 142 3.18 0.88 5.37
CA TYR A 142 2.26 -0.22 5.16
C TYR A 142 3.04 -1.52 5.16
N TRP A 143 2.71 -2.40 6.10
CA TRP A 143 3.40 -3.68 6.26
C TRP A 143 2.42 -4.83 6.12
N TYR A 144 2.86 -5.87 5.42
CA TYR A 144 2.14 -7.12 5.15
C TYR A 144 2.99 -8.33 5.57
N PRO A 145 3.26 -8.53 6.87
CA PRO A 145 4.18 -9.56 7.35
C PRO A 145 3.77 -11.00 6.98
N SER A 146 2.48 -11.22 6.69
CA SER A 146 1.88 -12.50 6.32
C SER A 146 1.64 -12.66 4.82
N MET A 147 2.10 -11.71 3.98
CA MET A 147 1.87 -11.70 2.53
C MET A 147 2.46 -12.96 1.87
N LYS A 148 1.71 -13.54 0.94
CA LYS A 148 2.07 -14.78 0.23
C LYS A 148 1.70 -14.68 -1.24
N SER A 149 2.52 -15.26 -2.10
CA SER A 149 2.22 -15.44 -3.53
C SER A 149 1.39 -16.71 -3.73
N VAL A 150 0.10 -16.64 -3.40
CA VAL A 150 -0.87 -17.74 -3.53
C VAL A 150 -2.14 -17.23 -4.20
N LYS A 151 -2.97 -18.14 -4.73
CA LYS A 151 -4.29 -17.78 -5.24
C LYS A 151 -5.12 -17.17 -4.10
N PRO A 152 -5.51 -15.89 -4.17
CA PRO A 152 -6.30 -15.27 -3.12
C PRO A 152 -7.78 -15.65 -3.26
N ASP A 153 -8.56 -15.25 -2.27
CA ASP A 153 -10.00 -15.17 -2.39
C ASP A 153 -10.36 -14.04 -3.36
N TRP A 154 -11.05 -14.38 -4.44
CA TRP A 154 -11.47 -13.42 -5.46
C TRP A 154 -12.83 -12.79 -5.17
N ASP A 155 -13.58 -13.34 -4.21
CA ASP A 155 -14.92 -12.86 -3.88
C ASP A 155 -14.88 -11.48 -3.21
N ILE A 156 -13.73 -11.09 -2.66
CA ILE A 156 -13.48 -9.75 -2.12
C ILE A 156 -13.73 -8.61 -3.12
N PHE A 157 -13.60 -8.89 -4.43
CA PHE A 157 -13.88 -7.92 -5.49
C PHE A 157 -15.38 -7.82 -5.83
N ASN A 158 -16.19 -8.76 -5.34
CA ASN A 158 -17.65 -8.74 -5.47
C ASN A 158 -18.31 -8.08 -4.24
N ASP A 159 -17.59 -7.95 -3.13
CA ASP A 159 -18.06 -7.35 -1.87
C ASP A 159 -18.03 -5.81 -1.86
N ILE A 160 -18.14 -5.18 -3.04
CA ILE A 160 -18.25 -3.73 -3.15
C ILE A 160 -19.61 -3.30 -2.58
N PRO A 161 -19.67 -2.37 -1.62
CA PRO A 161 -20.94 -1.90 -1.09
C PRO A 161 -21.84 -1.33 -2.18
N ASN A 162 -23.14 -1.61 -2.10
CA ASN A 162 -24.13 -1.06 -3.02
C ASN A 162 -24.11 0.48 -3.06
N SER A 163 -23.73 1.15 -1.96
CA SER A 163 -23.55 2.60 -1.92
C SER A 163 -22.46 3.13 -2.85
N CYS A 164 -21.49 2.29 -3.24
CA CYS A 164 -20.48 2.62 -4.26
C CYS A 164 -21.03 2.54 -5.69
N LEU A 165 -22.05 1.69 -5.90
CA LEU A 165 -22.62 1.38 -7.22
C LEU A 165 -23.77 2.33 -7.58
N GLN A 166 -24.37 2.97 -6.60
CA GLN A 166 -25.40 3.98 -6.81
C GLN A 166 -24.76 5.25 -7.35
N THR A 167 -25.06 5.58 -8.61
CA THR A 167 -24.81 6.92 -9.14
C THR A 167 -25.79 7.84 -8.42
N LEU A 168 -25.32 8.90 -7.76
CA LEU A 168 -26.21 9.98 -7.33
C LEU A 168 -26.92 10.50 -8.58
N LEU A 169 -28.18 10.10 -8.76
CA LEU A 169 -29.09 10.60 -9.79
C LEU A 169 -29.46 12.05 -9.49
#